data_AF-F4FYW3-F1
#
_entry.id   AF-F4FYW3-F1
#
_cell.length_a   1.000
_cell.length_b   1.000
_cell.length_c   1.000
_cell.angle_alpha   90.00
_cell.angle_beta   90.00
_cell.angle_gamma   90.00
#
_symmetry.space_group_name_H-M   'P 1'
#
loop_
_entity.id
_entity.type
_entity.pdbx_description
1 polymer ?
#
loop_
_entity_poly.entity_id
_entity_poly.type
_entity_poly.pdbx_seq_one_letter_code
_entity_poly.pdbx_strand_id
1 'polypeptide(L)' 'MEPLKVKLSSGKEIVIDENVITVLNKYARTLLTLEGVAKEINLSGWEEAYDLIKSVPSWVLWTPLEMQKRSG' A
#
# COMPACT_ATOMS: atom_id res chain seq x y z
N MET A 1 -16.56 2.80 2.33
CA MET A 1 -15.66 2.25 1.30
C MET A 1 -15.55 0.75 1.49
N GLU A 2 -15.76 -0.05 0.44
CA GLU A 2 -15.44 -1.47 0.49
C GLU A 2 -13.92 -1.64 0.68
N PRO A 3 -13.46 -2.58 1.51
CA PRO A 3 -12.03 -2.80 1.71
C PRO A 3 -11.42 -3.28 0.39
N LEU A 4 -10.54 -2.47 -0.20
CA LEU A 4 -9.79 -2.88 -1.38
C LEU A 4 -8.82 -3.98 -0.97
N LYS A 5 -8.93 -5.14 -1.60
CA LYS A 5 -8.07 -6.29 -1.32
C LYS A 5 -7.15 -6.53 -2.50
N VAL A 6 -5.87 -6.71 -2.23
CA VAL A 6 -4.86 -7.04 -3.22
C VAL A 6 -4.31 -8.41 -2.88
N LYS A 7 -4.29 -9.31 -3.87
CA LYS A 7 -3.64 -10.61 -3.76
C LYS A 7 -2.24 -10.49 -4.35
N LEU A 8 -1.23 -10.78 -3.53
CA LEU A 8 0.16 -10.83 -3.94
C LEU A 8 0.44 -12.15 -4.69
N SER A 9 1.51 -12.15 -5.46
CA SER A 9 2.04 -13.30 -6.21
C SER A 9 2.49 -14.42 -5.27
N SER A 10 2.84 -14.11 -4.01
CA SER A 10 3.10 -15.10 -2.97
C SER A 10 1.84 -15.83 -2.48
N GLY A 11 0.65 -15.42 -2.94
CA GLY A 11 -0.65 -15.94 -2.51
C GLY A 11 -1.22 -15.24 -1.28
N LYS A 12 -0.45 -14.35 -0.64
CA LYS A 12 -0.89 -13.54 0.51
C LYS A 12 -1.90 -12.49 0.07
N GLU A 13 -2.99 -12.35 0.82
CA GLU A 13 -3.98 -11.30 0.62
C GLU A 13 -3.72 -10.14 1.59
N ILE A 14 -3.59 -8.93 1.04
CA ILE A 14 -3.41 -7.69 1.78
C ILE A 14 -4.70 -6.87 1.68
N VAL A 15 -5.23 -6.48 2.83
CA VAL A 15 -6.31 -5.50 2.91
C VAL A 15 -5.67 -4.12 2.86
N ILE A 16 -6.06 -3.30 1.89
CA ILE A 16 -5.63 -1.91 1.76
C ILE A 16 -6.48 -1.07 2.73
N ASP A 17 -6.06 -1.08 3.98
CA ASP A 17 -6.64 -0.26 5.05
C ASP A 17 -5.93 1.10 5.16
N GLU A 18 -6.36 1.92 6.11
CA GLU A 18 -5.78 3.24 6.35
C GLU A 18 -4.28 3.18 6.66
N ASN A 19 -3.83 2.15 7.38
CA ASN A 19 -2.41 1.97 7.68
C ASN A 19 -1.62 1.72 6.39
N VAL A 20 -2.06 0.76 5.57
CA VAL A 20 -1.40 0.48 4.27
C VAL A 20 -1.40 1.71 3.37
N ILE A 21 -2.53 2.43 3.26
CA ILE A 21 -2.60 3.66 2.47
C ILE A 21 -1.60 4.70 2.97
N THR A 22 -1.47 4.86 4.28
CA THR A 22 -0.51 5.80 4.90
C THR A 22 0.92 5.44 4.54
N VAL A 23 1.30 4.16 4.64
CA VAL A 23 2.63 3.69 4.27
C VAL A 23 2.89 3.88 2.77
N LEU A 24 1.91 3.57 1.92
CA LEU A 24 2.01 3.74 0.47
C LEU A 24 2.12 5.23 0.07
N ASN A 25 1.38 6.10 0.74
CA ASN A 25 1.46 7.56 0.56
C ASN A 25 2.82 8.11 0.98
N LYS A 26 3.37 7.58 2.08
CA LYS A 26 4.72 7.91 2.55
C LYS A 26 5.76 7.41 1.55
N TYR A 27 5.62 6.19 1.03
CA TYR A 27 6.46 5.64 -0.03
C TYR A 27 6.49 6.55 -1.28
N ALA A 28 5.32 6.97 -1.77
CA ALA A 28 5.24 7.81 -2.97
C ALA A 28 5.85 9.22 -2.79
N ARG A 29 5.92 9.72 -1.56
CA ARG A 29 6.31 11.12 -1.24
C ARG A 29 7.66 11.27 -0.55
N THR A 30 8.29 10.17 -0.14
CA THR A 30 9.52 10.18 0.65
C THR A 30 10.52 9.17 0.09
N LEU A 31 11.74 9.17 0.63
CA LEU A 31 12.78 8.19 0.30
C LEU A 31 12.57 6.82 0.98
N LEU A 32 11.33 6.45 1.33
CA LEU A 32 11.05 5.14 1.92
C LEU A 32 11.34 4.05 0.88
N THR A 33 12.17 3.08 1.25
CA THR A 33 12.53 1.97 0.35
C THR A 33 11.46 0.88 0.36
N LEU A 34 11.50 -0.01 -0.64
CA LEU A 34 10.63 -1.19 -0.69
C LEU A 34 10.80 -2.08 0.55
N GLU A 35 12.01 -2.19 1.09
CA GLU A 35 12.29 -2.89 2.35
C GLU A 35 11.60 -2.19 3.53
N GLY A 36 11.60 -0.85 3.55
CA GLY A 36 10.88 -0.06 4.55
C GLY A 36 9.38 -0.28 4.48
N VAL A 37 8.80 -0.29 3.27
CA VAL A 37 7.39 -0.62 3.04
C VAL A 37 7.07 -2.03 3.52
N ALA A 38 7.92 -3.00 3.16
CA ALA A 38 7.76 -4.39 3.59
C ALA A 38 7.75 -4.49 5.11
N LYS A 39 8.66 -3.79 5.79
CA LYS A 39 8.74 -3.77 7.25
C LYS A 39 7.52 -3.12 7.90
N GLU A 40 7.04 -1.99 7.38
CA GLU A 40 5.88 -1.29 7.95
C GLU A 40 4.55 -2.03 7.71
N ILE A 41 4.43 -2.81 6.62
CA ILE A 41 3.23 -3.59 6.28
C ILE A 41 3.35 -5.08 6.72
N ASN A 42 4.46 -5.45 7.36
CA ASN A 42 4.77 -6.82 7.77
C ASN A 42 4.69 -7.83 6.59
N LEU A 43 5.35 -7.45 5.49
CA LEU A 43 5.57 -8.29 4.31
C LEU A 43 6.84 -9.10 4.46
N SER A 44 6.92 -10.20 3.71
CA SER A 44 8.02 -11.17 3.78
C SER A 44 9.35 -10.58 3.26
N GLY A 45 9.30 -9.53 2.44
CA GLY A 45 10.46 -8.85 1.90
C GLY A 45 10.10 -7.78 0.87
N TRP A 46 11.13 -7.19 0.26
CA TRP A 46 10.96 -6.12 -0.73
C TRP A 46 10.21 -6.58 -1.99
N GLU A 47 10.28 -7.87 -2.34
CA GLU A 47 9.56 -8.46 -3.48
C GLU A 47 8.05 -8.35 -3.31
N GLU A 48 7.53 -8.68 -2.11
CA GLU A 48 6.12 -8.53 -1.78
C GLU A 48 5.69 -7.06 -1.76
N ALA A 49 6.55 -6.16 -1.29
CA ALA A 49 6.28 -4.72 -1.31
C ALA A 49 6.19 -4.20 -2.75
N TYR A 50 7.11 -4.63 -3.62
CA TYR A 50 7.09 -4.27 -5.03
C TYR A 50 5.81 -4.74 -5.72
N ASP A 51 5.40 -5.98 -5.45
CA ASP A 51 4.19 -6.56 -6.03
C ASP A 51 2.91 -5.88 -5.53
N LEU A 52 2.89 -5.51 -4.25
CA LEU A 52 1.81 -4.71 -3.66
C LEU A 52 1.69 -3.37 -4.39
N ILE A 53 2.80 -2.63 -4.53
CA ILE A 53 2.83 -1.31 -5.19
C ILE A 53 2.38 -1.39 -6.65
N LYS A 54 2.78 -2.46 -7.35
CA LYS A 54 2.39 -2.71 -8.74
C LYS A 54 0.90 -3.03 -8.88
N SER A 55 0.33 -3.70 -7.89
CA SER A 55 -1.06 -4.16 -7.90
C SER A 55 -2.06 -3.13 -7.39
N VAL A 56 -1.63 -2.16 -6.59
CA VAL A 56 -2.51 -1.08 -6.13
C VAL A 56 -2.75 -0.04 -7.24
N PRO A 57 -3.98 0.51 -7.35
CA PRO A 57 -4.24 1.60 -8.25
C PRO A 57 -3.39 2.84 -7.92
N SER A 58 -2.94 3.57 -8.95
CA SER A 58 -2.08 4.75 -8.74
C SER A 58 -2.71 5.81 -7.85
N TRP A 59 -4.04 5.96 -7.86
CA TRP A 59 -4.72 6.92 -6.98
C TRP A 59 -4.59 6.56 -5.49
N VAL A 60 -4.40 5.29 -5.12
CA VAL A 60 -4.17 4.88 -3.73
C VAL A 60 -2.82 5.39 -3.22
N LEU A 61 -1.80 5.35 -4.09
CA LEU A 61 -0.44 5.82 -3.80
C LEU A 61 -0.36 7.34 -3.71
N TRP A 62 -0.99 8.04 -4.67
CA TRP A 62 -0.82 9.48 -4.82
C TRP A 62 -1.87 10.32 -4.07
N THR A 63 -3.07 9.80 -3.81
CA THR A 63 -4.12 10.57 -3.13
C THR A 63 -3.91 10.50 -1.62
N PRO A 64 -3.69 11.63 -0.91
CA PRO A 64 -3.62 11.66 0.54
C PRO A 64 -4.78 10.92 1.19
N LEU A 65 -4.52 10.15 2.24
CA LEU A 65 -5.56 9.43 2.98
C LEU A 65 -6.74 10.34 3.38
N GLU A 66 -6.44 11.58 3.80
CA GLU A 66 -7.43 12.59 4.17
C GLU A 66 -8.40 12.96 3.03
N MET A 67 -7.95 12.89 1.78
CA MET A 67 -8.80 13.13 0.60
C MET A 67 -9.62 11.89 0.23
N GLN A 68 -9.09 10.69 0.48
CA GLN A 68 -9.83 9.44 0.27
C GLN A 68 -10.99 9.32 1.27
N LYS A 69 -10.77 9.71 2.52
CA LYS A 69 -11.81 9.75 3.58
C LYS A 69 -13.00 10.65 3.28
N ARG A 70 -12.80 11.73 2.52
CA ARG A 70 -13.86 12.69 2.15
C ARG A 70 -14.70 12.25 0.94
N SER A 71 -14.26 11.21 0.24
CA SER A 71 -14.89 10.76 -1.02
C SER A 71 -15.88 9.59 -0.82
N GLY A 72 -16.20 9.22 0.42
CA GLY A 72 -17.19 8.20 0.77
C GLY A 72 -18.08 8.66 1.91
#